data_AF-A0A9E5PMR5-F1
#
_entry.id   AF-A0A9E5PMR5-F1
#
_cell.length_a   1.000
_cell.length_b   1.000
_cell.length_c   1.000
_cell.angle_alpha   90.00
_cell.angle_beta   90.00
_cell.angle_gamma   90.00
#
_symmetry.space_group_name_H-M   'P 1'
#
loop_
_entity.id
_entity.type
_entity.pdbx_description
1 polymer ?
#
loop_
_entity_poly.entity_id
_entity_poly.type
_entity_poly.pdbx_seq_one_letter_code
_entity_poly.pdbx_strand_id
1 'polypeptide(L)' 'MQSNDLLLICFSAFAAVFLLLGAMAIVMRTLIAVLPVKAAKVDPAILAAVTTAVSATYPGTKITKVEEIK' A
#
# COMPACT_ATOMS: atom_id res chain seq x y z
N MET A 1 -18.65 13.54 42.74
CA MET A 1 -17.96 14.36 41.72
C MET A 1 -16.63 13.74 41.23
N GLN A 2 -15.95 12.85 41.98
CA GLN A 2 -14.71 12.16 41.53
C GLN A 2 -14.87 11.11 40.43
N SER A 3 -16.04 10.47 40.31
CA SER A 3 -16.26 9.39 39.33
C SER A 3 -16.14 9.87 37.89
N ASN A 4 -16.43 11.15 37.65
CA ASN A 4 -16.40 11.74 36.31
C ASN A 4 -14.95 11.91 35.81
N ASP A 5 -14.02 12.26 36.70
CA ASP A 5 -12.61 12.45 36.34
C ASP A 5 -11.92 11.14 35.96
N LEU A 6 -12.21 10.05 36.68
CA LEU A 6 -11.67 8.72 36.36
C LEU A 6 -12.18 8.21 35.00
N LEU A 7 -13.47 8.42 34.71
CA LEU A 7 -14.04 8.08 33.41
C LEU A 7 -13.43 8.94 32.29
N LEU A 8 -13.23 10.24 32.53
CA LEU A 8 -12.60 11.15 31.57
C LEU A 8 -11.15 10.74 31.26
N ILE A 9 -10.37 10.42 32.29
CA ILE A 9 -8.98 9.95 32.15
C ILE A 9 -8.96 8.67 31.34
N CYS A 10 -9.82 7.69 31.67
CA CYS A 10 -9.86 6.40 30.97
C CYS A 10 -10.19 6.57 29.48
N PHE A 11 -11.19 7.41 29.18
CA PHE A 11 -11.59 7.67 27.79
C PHE A 11 -10.49 8.41 27.01
N SER A 12 -9.83 9.39 27.64
CA SER A 12 -8.73 10.14 27.02
C SER A 12 -7.52 9.25 26.72
N ALA A 13 -7.18 8.33 27.62
CA ALA A 13 -6.10 7.38 27.42
C ALA A 13 -6.41 6.41 26.27
N PHE A 14 -7.64 5.89 26.21
CA PHE A 14 -8.07 5.02 25.13
C PHE A 14 -8.03 5.72 23.77
N ALA A 15 -8.54 6.95 23.71
CA ALA A 15 -8.48 7.77 22.49
C ALA A 15 -7.04 8.03 22.05
N ALA A 16 -6.14 8.37 22.98
CA ALA A 16 -4.73 8.63 22.69
C ALA A 16 -4.03 7.39 22.09
N VAL A 17 -4.28 6.19 22.65
CA VAL A 17 -3.71 4.94 22.14
C VAL A 17 -4.24 4.63 20.74
N PHE A 18 -5.54 4.80 20.51
CA PHE A 18 -6.14 4.56 19.20
C PHE A 18 -5.58 5.52 18.14
N LEU A 19 -5.37 6.79 18.51
CA LEU A 19 -4.77 7.81 17.65
C LEU A 19 -3.31 7.46 17.33
N LEU A 20 -2.53 7.00 18.32
CA LEU A 20 -1.14 6.56 18.13
C LEU A 20 -1.05 5.36 17.17
N LEU A 21 -1.86 4.33 17.40
CA LEU A 21 -1.94 3.14 16.54
C LEU A 21 -2.38 3.51 15.12
N GLY A 22 -3.39 4.37 14.99
CA GLY A 22 -3.88 4.88 13.72
C GLY A 22 -2.80 5.67 12.97
N ALA A 23 -2.06 6.53 13.66
CA ALA A 23 -0.96 7.28 13.06
C ALA A 23 0.13 6.36 12.49
N MET A 24 0.56 5.35 13.25
CA MET A 24 1.51 4.35 12.75
C MET A 24 0.98 3.57 11.55
N ALA A 25 -0.30 3.17 11.56
CA ALA A 25 -0.92 2.51 10.42
C ALA A 25 -0.99 3.40 9.17
N ILE A 26 -1.28 4.69 9.35
CA ILE A 26 -1.27 5.68 8.27
C ILE A 26 0.15 5.85 7.72
N VAL A 27 1.17 5.92 8.58
CA VAL A 27 2.57 5.97 8.14
C VAL A 27 2.93 4.75 7.30
N MET A 28 2.61 3.54 7.74
CA MET A 28 2.84 2.35 6.90
C MET A 28 2.07 2.41 5.57
N ARG A 29 0.82 2.84 5.59
CA ARG A 29 -0.03 2.90 4.37
C ARG A 29 0.41 3.98 3.40
N THR A 30 0.87 5.12 3.90
CA THR A 30 1.47 6.19 3.10
C THR A 30 2.82 5.75 2.54
N LEU A 31 3.66 5.08 3.33
CA LEU A 31 4.89 4.47 2.82
C LEU A 31 4.62 3.46 1.70
N ILE A 32 3.62 2.59 1.82
CA ILE A 32 3.25 1.65 0.74
C ILE A 32 2.69 2.38 -0.49
N ALA A 33 1.93 3.45 -0.31
CA ALA A 33 1.37 4.23 -1.41
C ALA A 33 2.42 5.07 -2.16
N VAL A 34 3.37 5.66 -1.42
CA VAL A 34 4.46 6.50 -1.95
C VAL A 34 5.61 5.65 -2.48
N LEU A 35 5.86 4.52 -1.84
CA LEU A 35 6.85 3.52 -2.20
C LEU A 35 6.11 2.26 -2.66
N PRO A 36 5.38 2.28 -3.80
CA PRO A 36 4.87 1.06 -4.37
C PRO A 36 6.10 0.22 -4.65
N VAL A 37 6.29 -0.83 -3.85
CA VAL A 37 7.33 -1.83 -4.04
C VAL A 37 7.25 -2.19 -5.52
N LYS A 38 8.27 -1.77 -6.27
CA LYS A 38 8.51 -2.19 -7.64
C LYS A 38 8.78 -3.69 -7.57
N ALA A 39 7.72 -4.48 -7.39
CA ALA A 39 7.75 -5.93 -7.49
C ALA A 39 8.06 -6.36 -8.93
N ALA A 40 8.06 -5.43 -9.88
CA ALA A 40 8.67 -5.62 -11.17
C ALA A 40 10.02 -4.90 -11.21
N LYS A 41 11.06 -5.68 -11.47
CA LYS A 41 12.36 -5.23 -11.99
C LYS A 41 12.25 -4.50 -13.35
N VAL A 42 11.02 -4.20 -13.77
CA VAL A 42 10.60 -3.68 -15.07
C VAL A 42 9.71 -2.48 -14.78
N ASP A 43 9.99 -1.36 -15.45
CA ASP A 43 9.22 -0.14 -15.32
C ASP A 43 7.73 -0.39 -15.66
N PRO A 44 6.76 0.04 -14.83
CA PRO A 44 5.34 -0.15 -15.12
C PRO A 44 4.91 0.37 -16.50
N ALA A 45 5.58 1.38 -17.04
CA ALA A 45 5.35 1.85 -18.41
C ALA A 45 5.79 0.82 -19.46
N ILE A 46 6.94 0.17 -19.26
CA ILE A 46 7.45 -0.91 -20.12
C ILE A 46 6.54 -2.14 -20.00
N LEU A 47 6.13 -2.52 -18.79
CA LEU A 47 5.22 -3.63 -18.59
C LEU A 47 3.88 -3.37 -19.30
N ALA A 48 3.32 -2.17 -19.17
CA ALA A 48 2.09 -1.76 -19.84
C ALA A 48 2.23 -1.84 -21.37
N ALA A 49 3.29 -1.26 -21.93
CA ALA A 49 3.57 -1.29 -23.36
C ALA A 49 3.70 -2.73 -23.89
N VAL A 50 4.43 -3.59 -23.17
CA VAL A 50 4.60 -5.01 -23.54
C VAL A 50 3.27 -5.76 -23.42
N THR A 51 2.48 -5.55 -22.37
CA THR A 51 1.13 -6.17 -22.26
C THR A 51 0.21 -5.75 -23.41
N THR A 52 0.20 -4.47 -23.78
CA THR A 52 -0.64 -3.98 -24.88
C THR A 52 -0.20 -4.58 -26.22
N ALA A 53 1.11 -4.62 -26.48
CA ALA A 53 1.65 -5.21 -27.70
C ALA A 53 1.36 -6.73 -27.79
N VAL A 54 1.63 -7.47 -26.71
CA VAL A 54 1.41 -8.94 -26.68
C VAL A 54 -0.08 -9.28 -26.77
N SER A 55 -0.96 -8.50 -26.11
CA SER A 55 -2.41 -8.74 -26.19
C SER A 55 -2.97 -8.45 -27.59
N ALA A 56 -2.36 -7.52 -28.33
CA ALA A 56 -2.76 -7.21 -29.70
C ALA A 56 -2.32 -8.28 -30.70
N THR A 57 -1.14 -8.88 -30.52
CA THR A 57 -0.62 -9.92 -31.42
C THR A 57 -1.11 -11.32 -31.06
N TYR A 58 -1.25 -11.62 -29.75
CA TYR A 58 -1.60 -12.94 -29.22
C TYR A 58 -2.70 -12.84 -28.15
N PRO A 59 -3.96 -12.65 -28.57
CA PRO A 59 -5.08 -12.53 -27.64
C PRO A 59 -5.28 -13.83 -26.83
N GLY A 60 -5.55 -13.68 -25.54
CA GLY A 60 -5.80 -14.80 -24.62
C GLY A 60 -4.55 -15.44 -23.98
N THR A 61 -3.36 -14.91 -24.26
CA THR A 61 -2.12 -15.40 -23.65
C THR A 61 -1.82 -14.71 -22.31
N LYS A 62 -1.17 -15.43 -21.37
CA LYS A 62 -0.71 -14.87 -20.10
C LYS A 62 0.80 -14.65 -20.13
N ILE A 63 1.22 -13.43 -19.81
CA ILE A 63 2.64 -13.09 -19.61
C ILE A 63 3.07 -13.62 -18.24
N THR A 64 4.00 -14.58 -18.24
CA THR A 64 4.48 -15.26 -17.04
C THR A 64 5.82 -14.73 -16.53
N LYS A 65 6.64 -14.11 -17.39
CA LYS A 65 7.93 -13.54 -17.02
C LYS A 65 8.31 -12.44 -18.02
N VAL A 66 8.83 -11.31 -17.53
CA VAL A 66 9.42 -10.23 -18.35
C VAL A 66 10.80 -9.94 -17.80
N GLU A 67 11.83 -10.18 -18.63
CA GLU A 67 13.23 -9.91 -18.32
C GLU A 67 13.85 -9.11 -19.46
N GLU A 68 14.64 -8.09 -19.11
CA GLU A 68 15.45 -7.36 -20.07
C GLU A 68 16.75 -8.14 -20.31
N ILE A 69 17.06 -8.45 -21.57
CA ILE A 69 18.32 -9.09 -21.98
C ILE A 69 19.26 -7.96 -22.43
N LYS A 70 20.42 -7.85 -21.77
CA LYS A 70 21.48 -6.88 -22.09
C LYS A 70 22.46 -7.45 -23.10
#